data_AF-V4AKM6-F1
#
_entry.id   AF-V4AKM6-F1
#
_cell.length_a   1.000
_cell.length_b   1.000
_cell.length_c   1.000
_cell.angle_alpha   90.00
_cell.angle_beta   90.00
_cell.angle_gamma   90.00
#
_symmetry.space_group_name_H-M   'P 1'
#
loop_
_entity.id
_entity.type
_entity.pdbx_description
1 polymer ?
#
loop_
_entity_poly.entity_id
_entity_poly.type
_entity_poly.pdbx_seq_one_letter_code
_entity_poly.pdbx_strand_id
1 'polypeptide(L)'
;MYLSYVLYYQKLWEELENEDIPSHIREARLDNLKKQAKEYVQMREQQHGIYTDLQTDKEFLDLTTSVDRCIVHFYHSDFRRCAIMDTHLEKLGRKYYETKFAKINVENAKFLVERLKVQVLPAIYCFKKGIVVDRIVGFEELGISDSFTTNVLEKRLAKAGVIKVPDDELPQKKTIFGYKKKTDDSDDSGDDE
;
A
#
# COMPACT_ATOMS: atom_id res chain seq x y z
N MET A 1 -25.31 4.15 -2.22
CA MET A 1 -24.64 2.83 -2.11
C MET A 1 -25.39 1.73 -2.87
N TYR A 2 -26.71 1.54 -2.69
CA TYR A 2 -27.52 0.63 -3.53
C TYR A 2 -27.54 1.02 -5.02
N LEU A 3 -27.62 2.33 -5.32
CA LEU A 3 -27.71 2.85 -6.69
C LEU A 3 -26.50 2.47 -7.57
N SER A 4 -25.29 2.42 -6.99
CA SER A 4 -24.06 2.03 -7.73
C SER A 4 -24.03 0.53 -8.02
N TYR A 5 -24.60 -0.30 -7.14
CA TYR A 5 -24.69 -1.73 -7.34
C TYR A 5 -25.70 -2.04 -8.44
N VAL A 6 -26.87 -1.38 -8.43
CA VAL A 6 -27.90 -1.53 -9.48
C VAL A 6 -27.36 -1.12 -10.86
N LEU A 7 -26.66 0.01 -10.95
CA LEU A 7 -26.02 0.46 -12.20
C LEU A 7 -24.94 -0.53 -12.70
N TYR A 8 -24.23 -1.17 -11.78
CA TYR A 8 -23.22 -2.18 -12.11
C TYR A 8 -23.85 -3.47 -12.68
N TYR A 9 -24.93 -3.98 -12.05
CA TYR A 9 -25.67 -5.12 -12.60
C TYR A 9 -26.32 -4.76 -13.94
N GLN A 10 -26.89 -3.56 -14.08
CA GLN A 10 -27.45 -3.11 -15.36
C GLN A 10 -26.40 -3.12 -16.47
N LYS A 11 -25.21 -2.58 -16.21
CA LYS A 11 -24.13 -2.59 -17.20
C LYS A 11 -23.69 -4.00 -17.57
N LEU A 12 -23.61 -4.90 -16.59
CA LEU A 12 -23.32 -6.32 -16.81
C LEU A 12 -24.40 -7.02 -17.65
N TRP A 13 -25.67 -6.71 -17.40
CA TRP A 13 -26.82 -7.25 -18.13
C TRP A 13 -26.89 -6.72 -19.56
N GLU A 14 -26.67 -5.42 -19.79
CA GLU A 14 -26.61 -4.82 -21.13
C GLU A 14 -25.49 -5.45 -21.98
N GLU A 15 -24.34 -5.75 -21.38
CA GLU A 15 -23.21 -6.37 -22.10
C GLU A 15 -23.46 -7.87 -22.41
N LEU A 16 -24.28 -8.55 -21.60
CA LEU A 16 -24.76 -9.92 -21.85
C LEU A 16 -25.78 -9.96 -23.00
N GLU A 17 -26.71 -9.02 -23.03
CA GLU A 17 -27.77 -8.89 -24.04
C GLU A 17 -27.27 -8.35 -25.38
N ASN A 18 -26.03 -7.85 -25.46
CA ASN A 18 -25.48 -7.32 -26.71
C ASN A 18 -25.15 -8.46 -27.70
N GLU A 19 -26.11 -8.78 -28.58
CA GLU A 19 -26.06 -9.86 -29.57
C GLU A 19 -25.05 -9.63 -30.71
N ASP A 20 -24.56 -8.39 -30.89
CA ASP A 20 -23.59 -8.02 -31.93
C ASP A 20 -22.16 -8.51 -31.63
N ILE A 21 -21.92 -9.03 -30.42
CA ILE A 21 -20.61 -9.52 -29.98
C ILE A 21 -20.56 -11.06 -30.12
N PRO A 22 -19.62 -11.62 -30.90
CA PRO A 22 -19.44 -13.07 -31.02
C PRO A 22 -19.35 -13.75 -29.65
N SER A 23 -20.03 -14.90 -29.47
CA SER A 23 -20.22 -15.50 -28.13
C SER A 23 -18.92 -15.72 -27.38
N HIS A 24 -17.85 -16.15 -28.06
CA HIS A 24 -16.53 -16.39 -27.47
C HIS A 24 -15.83 -15.11 -26.98
N ILE A 25 -16.03 -13.96 -27.64
CA ILE A 25 -15.50 -12.66 -27.19
C ILE A 25 -16.29 -12.17 -25.97
N ARG A 26 -17.62 -12.36 -25.99
CA ARG A 26 -18.53 -11.99 -24.90
C ARG A 26 -18.24 -12.80 -23.64
N GLU A 27 -18.10 -14.12 -23.76
CA GLU A 27 -17.74 -15.02 -22.65
C GLU A 27 -16.38 -14.67 -22.04
N ALA A 28 -15.34 -14.44 -22.85
CA ALA A 28 -14.02 -14.07 -22.35
C ALA A 28 -13.98 -12.71 -21.64
N ARG A 29 -14.74 -11.72 -22.13
CA ARG A 29 -14.88 -10.41 -21.45
C ARG A 29 -15.64 -10.56 -20.13
N LEU A 30 -16.72 -11.34 -20.12
CA LEU A 30 -17.51 -11.62 -18.92
C LEU A 30 -16.69 -12.30 -17.83
N ASP A 31 -15.85 -13.26 -18.19
CA ASP A 31 -15.01 -13.95 -17.21
C ASP A 31 -13.94 -13.03 -16.61
N ASN A 32 -13.31 -12.18 -17.42
CA ASN A 32 -12.38 -11.16 -16.93
C ASN A 32 -13.09 -10.15 -16.00
N LEU A 33 -14.29 -9.68 -16.37
CA LEU A 33 -15.07 -8.77 -15.54
C LEU A 33 -15.48 -9.43 -14.21
N LYS A 34 -15.97 -10.68 -14.26
CA LYS A 34 -16.34 -11.46 -13.06
C LYS A 34 -15.14 -11.66 -12.14
N LYS A 35 -13.96 -11.93 -12.69
CA LYS A 35 -12.74 -12.11 -11.90
C LYS A 35 -12.34 -10.81 -11.18
N GLN A 36 -12.29 -9.69 -11.90
CA GLN A 36 -12.01 -8.37 -11.32
C GLN A 36 -13.05 -7.99 -10.25
N ALA A 37 -14.33 -8.30 -10.49
CA ALA A 37 -15.40 -8.04 -9.53
C ALA A 37 -15.24 -8.87 -8.25
N LYS A 38 -14.94 -10.17 -8.38
CA LYS A 38 -14.68 -11.04 -7.23
C LYS A 38 -13.48 -10.56 -6.42
N GLU A 39 -12.39 -10.18 -7.08
CA GLU A 39 -11.22 -9.61 -6.44
C GLU A 39 -11.58 -8.32 -5.68
N TYR A 40 -12.35 -7.42 -6.29
CA TYR A 40 -12.78 -6.18 -5.65
C TYR A 40 -13.71 -6.42 -4.45
N VAL A 41 -14.66 -7.37 -4.55
CA VAL A 41 -15.55 -7.75 -3.44
C VAL A 41 -14.76 -8.37 -2.29
N GLN A 42 -13.88 -9.33 -2.57
CA GLN A 42 -13.01 -9.94 -1.55
C GLN A 42 -12.11 -8.91 -0.89
N MET A 43 -11.55 -7.97 -1.67
CA MET A 43 -10.75 -6.89 -1.11
C MET A 43 -11.58 -6.01 -0.17
N ARG A 44 -12.82 -5.66 -0.52
CA ARG A 44 -13.71 -4.88 0.36
C ARG A 44 -14.14 -5.65 1.61
N GLU A 45 -14.44 -6.94 1.50
CA GLU A 45 -14.82 -7.80 2.64
C GLU A 45 -13.71 -7.89 3.69
N GLN A 46 -12.45 -7.85 3.25
CA GLN A 46 -11.30 -7.87 4.15
C GLN A 46 -11.06 -6.52 4.86
N GLN A 47 -11.91 -5.50 4.71
CA GLN A 47 -11.69 -4.12 5.22
C GLN A 47 -10.53 -3.38 4.54
N HIS A 48 -10.28 -3.59 3.24
CA HIS A 48 -9.32 -2.73 2.53
C HIS A 48 -9.84 -1.29 2.46
N GLY A 49 -8.93 -0.32 2.63
CA GLY A 49 -9.28 1.11 2.63
C GLY A 49 -9.65 1.71 4.00
N ILE A 50 -9.61 0.90 5.06
CA ILE A 50 -9.89 1.30 6.43
C ILE A 50 -8.58 1.27 7.22
N TYR A 51 -8.41 2.24 8.12
CA TYR A 51 -7.29 2.27 9.06
C TYR A 51 -7.72 1.58 10.36
N THR A 52 -7.31 0.32 10.52
CA THR A 52 -7.82 -0.57 11.58
C THR A 52 -6.95 -0.50 12.84
N ASP A 53 -7.58 -0.47 14.01
CA ASP A 53 -6.89 -0.47 15.30
C ASP A 53 -6.85 -1.88 15.89
N LEU A 54 -5.65 -2.46 15.95
CA LEU A 54 -5.40 -3.82 16.45
C LEU A 54 -5.24 -3.77 17.97
N GLN A 55 -5.94 -4.65 18.67
CA GLN A 55 -5.97 -4.66 20.13
C GLN A 55 -5.03 -5.71 20.75
N THR A 56 -4.56 -6.68 19.97
CA THR A 56 -3.75 -7.79 20.49
C THR A 56 -2.59 -8.17 19.56
N ASP A 57 -1.53 -8.77 20.12
CA ASP A 57 -0.42 -9.36 19.34
C ASP A 57 -0.92 -10.40 18.33
N LYS A 58 -1.99 -11.14 18.67
CA LYS A 58 -2.59 -12.15 17.79
C LYS A 58 -3.18 -11.51 16.53
N GLU A 59 -3.99 -10.47 16.67
CA GLU A 59 -4.58 -9.75 15.53
C GLU A 59 -3.52 -9.20 14.59
N PHE A 60 -2.40 -8.72 15.14
CA PHE A 60 -1.26 -8.28 14.34
C PHE A 60 -0.62 -9.42 13.54
N LEU A 61 -0.38 -10.58 14.16
CA LEU A 61 0.21 -11.73 13.48
C LEU A 61 -0.73 -12.26 12.39
N ASP A 62 -2.03 -12.35 12.68
CA ASP A 62 -3.05 -12.75 11.72
C ASP A 62 -3.10 -11.78 10.54
N LEU A 63 -3.06 -10.46 10.79
CA LEU A 63 -3.05 -9.45 9.73
C LEU A 63 -1.79 -9.55 8.85
N THR A 64 -0.60 -9.57 9.45
CA THR A 64 0.67 -9.53 8.70
C THR A 64 0.93 -10.77 7.86
N THR A 65 0.35 -11.93 8.25
CA THR A 65 0.50 -13.20 7.53
C THR A 65 -0.62 -13.47 6.52
N SER A 66 -1.81 -12.88 6.69
CA SER A 66 -2.95 -13.09 5.79
C SER A 66 -2.96 -12.20 4.55
N VAL A 67 -2.16 -11.12 4.53
CA VAL A 67 -2.19 -10.13 3.44
C VAL A 67 -0.84 -9.97 2.78
N ASP A 68 -0.87 -9.67 1.47
CA ASP A 68 0.34 -9.49 0.68
C ASP A 68 1.13 -8.24 1.07
N ARG A 69 0.44 -7.14 1.40
CA ARG A 69 1.03 -5.83 1.71
C ARG A 69 0.29 -5.19 2.86
N CYS A 70 0.98 -4.88 3.95
CA CYS A 70 0.43 -4.10 5.02
C CYS A 70 1.44 -3.13 5.64
N ILE A 71 0.89 -2.10 6.25
CA ILE A 71 1.61 -1.06 6.96
C ILE A 71 1.03 -1.01 8.36
N VAL A 72 1.88 -1.16 9.37
CA VAL A 72 1.46 -1.11 10.78
C VAL A 72 2.16 0.03 11.50
N HIS A 73 1.38 0.90 12.13
CA HIS A 73 1.83 1.99 12.96
C HIS A 73 1.80 1.61 14.44
N PHE A 74 2.98 1.50 15.04
CA PHE A 74 3.14 1.38 16.49
C PHE A 74 3.02 2.77 17.09
N TYR A 75 2.08 2.93 18.02
CA TYR A 75 1.72 4.23 18.59
C TYR A 75 1.52 4.17 20.09
N HIS A 76 1.43 5.35 20.69
CA HIS A 76 1.03 5.54 22.08
C HIS A 76 0.20 6.83 22.18
N SER A 77 -0.88 6.83 22.97
CA SER A 77 -1.85 7.94 23.05
C SER A 77 -1.24 9.27 23.47
N ASP A 78 -0.27 9.23 24.38
CA ASP A 78 0.37 10.43 24.95
C ASP A 78 1.31 11.14 23.96
N PHE A 79 1.63 10.51 22.82
CA PHE A 79 2.59 11.03 21.87
C PHE A 79 1.89 11.80 20.75
N ARG A 80 1.90 13.13 20.82
CA ARG A 80 1.29 14.02 19.80
C ARG A 80 1.73 13.69 18.36
N ARG A 81 2.99 13.29 18.15
CA ARG A 81 3.49 12.90 16.81
C ARG A 81 2.81 11.66 16.25
N CYS A 82 2.33 10.74 17.10
CA CYS A 82 1.53 9.60 16.67
C CYS A 82 0.19 10.04 16.08
N ALA A 83 -0.47 11.04 16.68
CA ALA A 83 -1.74 11.57 16.17
C ALA A 83 -1.59 12.26 14.79
N ILE A 84 -0.45 12.93 14.57
CA ILE A 84 -0.11 13.50 13.25
C ILE A 84 0.04 12.36 12.24
N MET A 85 0.76 11.30 12.60
CA MET A 85 0.97 10.15 11.71
C MET A 85 -0.34 9.43 11.36
N ASP A 86 -1.22 9.22 12.35
CA ASP A 86 -2.56 8.67 12.15
C ASP A 86 -3.35 9.46 11.08
N THR A 87 -3.28 10.78 11.11
CA THR A 87 -3.97 11.65 10.14
C THR A 87 -3.49 11.42 8.70
N HIS A 88 -2.19 11.16 8.50
CA HIS A 88 -1.65 10.89 7.18
C HIS A 88 -1.95 9.46 6.72
N LEU A 89 -1.79 8.47 7.61
CA LEU A 89 -2.06 7.06 7.31
C LEU A 89 -3.54 6.82 7.03
N GLU A 90 -4.46 7.50 7.70
CA GLU A 90 -5.89 7.39 7.41
C GLU A 90 -6.22 7.89 5.99
N LYS A 91 -5.63 9.01 5.57
CA LYS A 91 -5.79 9.54 4.20
C LYS A 91 -5.23 8.57 3.16
N LEU A 92 -4.06 7.98 3.43
CA LEU A 92 -3.42 7.02 2.54
C LEU A 92 -4.17 5.70 2.49
N GLY A 93 -4.71 5.24 3.62
CA GLY A 93 -5.56 4.06 3.69
C GLY A 93 -6.74 4.17 2.73
N ARG A 94 -7.42 5.31 2.73
CA ARG A 94 -8.53 5.57 1.79
C ARG A 94 -8.09 5.64 0.32
N LYS A 95 -6.84 6.02 0.02
CA LYS A 95 -6.32 6.11 -1.35
C LYS A 95 -5.83 4.76 -1.88
N TYR A 96 -5.18 3.94 -1.04
CA TYR A 96 -4.48 2.73 -1.44
C TYR A 96 -5.16 1.46 -0.93
N TYR A 97 -6.26 1.08 -1.56
CA TYR A 97 -7.04 -0.11 -1.18
C TYR A 97 -6.26 -1.42 -1.26
N GLU A 98 -5.30 -1.56 -2.16
CA GLU A 98 -4.52 -2.81 -2.26
C GLU A 98 -3.60 -3.08 -1.05
N THR A 99 -3.43 -2.10 -0.15
CA THR A 99 -2.53 -2.19 1.01
C THR A 99 -3.35 -2.06 2.28
N LYS A 100 -3.13 -2.94 3.26
CA LYS A 100 -3.75 -2.78 4.58
C LYS A 100 -3.01 -1.74 5.38
N PHE A 101 -3.77 -0.87 6.05
CA PHE A 101 -3.23 0.08 7.01
C PHE A 101 -3.81 -0.26 8.37
N ALA A 102 -2.93 -0.44 9.35
CA ALA A 102 -3.34 -0.73 10.72
C ALA A 102 -2.47 0.02 11.71
N LYS A 103 -2.95 0.11 12.95
CA LYS A 103 -2.19 0.61 14.08
C LYS A 103 -2.33 -0.30 15.28
N ILE A 104 -1.38 -0.22 16.19
CA ILE A 104 -1.40 -0.97 17.44
C ILE A 104 -0.73 -0.14 18.55
N ASN A 105 -1.39 -0.06 19.71
CA ASN A 105 -0.80 0.60 20.87
C ASN A 105 0.34 -0.29 21.41
N VAL A 106 1.52 0.30 21.62
CA VAL A 106 2.67 -0.41 22.20
C VAL A 106 2.40 -1.02 23.57
N GLU A 107 1.44 -0.47 24.33
CA GLU A 107 1.02 -1.03 25.62
C GLU A 107 0.32 -2.40 25.48
N ASN A 108 -0.38 -2.59 24.36
CA ASN A 108 -1.12 -3.81 24.03
C ASN A 108 -0.27 -4.86 23.31
N ALA A 109 0.93 -4.48 22.85
CA ALA A 109 1.76 -5.28 21.95
C ALA A 109 3.21 -5.44 22.44
N LYS A 110 3.38 -5.68 23.74
CA LYS A 110 4.70 -5.73 24.39
C LYS A 110 5.63 -6.77 23.76
N PHE A 111 5.08 -7.93 23.38
CA PHE A 111 5.85 -8.98 22.71
C PHE A 111 6.38 -8.49 21.35
N LEU A 112 5.54 -7.86 20.54
CA LEU A 112 5.94 -7.34 19.24
C LEU A 112 6.92 -6.17 19.34
N VAL A 113 6.73 -5.28 20.31
CA VAL A 113 7.64 -4.16 20.60
C VAL A 113 9.05 -4.67 20.88
N GLU A 114 9.18 -5.73 21.69
CA GLU A 114 10.47 -6.36 21.98
C GLU A 114 11.06 -7.06 20.75
N ARG A 115 10.25 -7.86 20.04
CA ARG A 115 10.70 -8.64 18.88
C ARG A 115 11.11 -7.77 17.69
N LEU A 116 10.37 -6.70 17.43
CA LEU A 116 10.64 -5.74 16.36
C LEU A 116 11.60 -4.62 16.81
N LYS A 117 12.00 -4.61 18.09
CA LYS A 117 12.90 -3.59 18.68
C LYS A 117 12.37 -2.17 18.46
N VAL A 118 11.09 -1.95 18.75
CA VAL A 118 10.45 -0.62 18.67
C VAL A 118 10.90 0.19 19.89
N GLN A 119 11.82 1.13 19.68
CA GLN A 119 12.37 1.98 20.75
C GLN A 119 11.90 3.43 20.71
N VAL A 120 11.48 3.91 19.53
CA VAL A 120 11.12 5.32 19.30
C VAL A 120 9.76 5.37 18.61
N LEU A 121 8.91 6.30 19.04
CA LEU A 121 7.57 6.50 18.50
C LEU A 121 7.42 7.87 17.82
N PRO A 122 6.59 7.99 16.76
CA PRO A 122 5.87 6.89 16.08
C PRO A 122 6.81 5.96 15.30
N ALA A 123 6.46 4.68 15.17
CA ALA A 123 7.19 3.73 14.33
C ALA A 123 6.27 3.02 13.35
N ILE A 124 6.60 3.08 12.07
CA ILE A 124 5.87 2.40 11.00
C ILE A 124 6.68 1.22 10.51
N TYR A 125 6.04 0.07 10.41
CA TYR A 125 6.61 -1.12 9.79
C TYR A 125 5.85 -1.47 8.52
N CYS A 126 6.61 -1.69 7.46
CA CYS A 126 6.09 -2.06 6.14
C CYS A 126 6.34 -3.55 5.94
N PHE A 127 5.28 -4.30 5.64
CA PHE A 127 5.34 -5.74 5.44
C PHE A 127 4.98 -6.11 4.01
N LYS A 128 5.67 -7.12 3.48
CA LYS A 128 5.25 -7.86 2.28
C LYS A 128 5.28 -9.35 2.57
N LYS A 129 4.14 -10.02 2.40
CA LYS A 129 4.00 -11.48 2.62
C LYS A 129 4.57 -11.92 3.98
N GLY A 130 4.22 -11.21 5.05
CA GLY A 130 4.70 -11.48 6.41
C GLY A 130 6.13 -11.03 6.72
N ILE A 131 6.90 -10.51 5.76
CA ILE A 131 8.28 -10.08 5.96
C ILE A 131 8.36 -8.55 6.06
N VAL A 132 9.10 -8.05 7.05
CA VAL A 132 9.41 -6.61 7.15
C VAL A 132 10.33 -6.21 6.01
N VAL A 133 9.84 -5.32 5.13
CA VAL A 133 10.61 -4.80 4.00
C VAL A 133 11.20 -3.42 4.26
N ASP A 134 10.60 -2.67 5.19
CA ASP A 134 11.03 -1.32 5.52
C ASP A 134 10.48 -0.89 6.88
N ARG A 135 11.12 0.13 7.48
CA ARG A 135 10.66 0.79 8.70
C ARG A 135 10.90 2.29 8.63
N ILE A 136 9.97 3.05 9.19
CA ILE A 136 10.10 4.51 9.34
C ILE A 136 9.97 4.80 10.83
N VAL A 137 10.99 5.43 11.40
CA VAL A 137 11.06 5.72 12.83
C VAL A 137 11.08 7.23 13.03
N GLY A 138 10.12 7.74 13.81
CA GLY A 138 9.95 9.17 14.03
C GLY A 138 9.72 9.93 12.71
N PHE A 139 10.11 11.21 12.70
CA PHE A 139 9.97 12.11 11.55
C PHE A 139 11.31 12.47 10.89
N GLU A 140 12.39 11.81 11.29
CA GLU A 140 13.75 12.11 10.79
C GLU A 140 13.82 11.98 9.26
N GLU A 141 13.22 10.92 8.72
CA GLU A 141 13.16 10.65 7.29
C GLU A 141 12.05 11.45 6.57
N LEU A 142 11.24 12.22 7.30
CA LEU A 142 10.11 12.99 6.79
C LEU A 142 10.36 14.51 6.80
N GLY A 143 11.60 14.93 7.09
CA GLY A 143 12.01 16.34 7.12
C GLY A 143 12.12 16.93 8.52
N ILE A 144 12.06 16.10 9.57
CA ILE A 144 12.26 16.46 10.99
C ILE A 144 11.19 17.42 11.56
N SER A 145 10.27 17.92 10.72
CA SER A 145 9.17 18.79 11.15
C SER A 145 7.90 18.01 11.45
N ASP A 146 7.11 18.55 12.39
CA ASP A 146 5.75 18.06 12.69
C ASP A 146 4.74 18.40 11.56
N SER A 147 5.17 19.08 10.50
CA SER A 147 4.34 19.67 9.43
C SER A 147 4.61 19.09 8.04
N PHE A 148 5.08 17.83 7.97
CA PHE A 148 5.29 17.18 6.68
C PHE A 148 3.97 16.94 5.94
N THR A 149 4.04 16.85 4.60
CA THR A 149 2.85 16.63 3.77
C THR A 149 2.60 15.14 3.56
N THR A 150 1.34 14.74 3.35
CA THR A 150 0.98 13.35 3.05
C THR A 150 1.77 12.78 1.87
N ASN A 151 2.10 13.62 0.87
CA ASN A 151 2.87 13.21 -0.30
C ASN A 151 4.31 12.77 0.03
N VAL A 152 4.93 13.33 1.07
CA VAL A 152 6.27 12.90 1.54
C VAL A 152 6.20 11.47 2.07
N LEU A 153 5.23 11.19 2.95
CA LEU A 153 5.01 9.84 3.48
C LEU A 153 4.63 8.85 2.38
N GLU A 154 3.75 9.27 1.47
CA GLU A 154 3.36 8.50 0.28
C GLU A 154 4.57 8.08 -0.54
N LYS A 155 5.45 9.03 -0.93
CA LYS A 155 6.68 8.72 -1.66
C LYS A 155 7.60 7.77 -0.90
N ARG A 156 7.70 7.91 0.43
CA ARG A 156 8.52 7.03 1.27
C ARG A 156 8.00 5.59 1.28
N LEU A 157 6.68 5.40 1.39
CA LEU A 157 6.00 4.11 1.33
C LEU A 157 6.01 3.50 -0.08
N ALA A 158 5.93 4.34 -1.11
CA ALA A 158 6.03 3.92 -2.50
C ALA A 158 7.43 3.37 -2.81
N LYS A 159 8.48 4.02 -2.28
CA LYS A 159 9.86 3.55 -2.39
C LYS A 159 10.07 2.19 -1.71
N ALA A 160 9.38 1.93 -0.60
CA ALA A 160 9.34 0.59 0.03
C ALA A 160 8.55 -0.44 -0.82
N GLY A 161 7.81 0.02 -1.83
CA GLY A 161 6.98 -0.76 -2.72
C GLY A 161 5.78 -1.42 -2.02
N VAL A 162 5.39 -0.92 -0.84
CA VAL A 162 4.18 -1.40 -0.16
C VAL A 162 2.93 -0.71 -0.69
N ILE A 163 3.05 0.47 -1.30
CA ILE A 163 1.99 1.10 -2.10
C ILE A 163 2.41 1.21 -3.56
N LYS A 164 1.44 1.09 -4.48
CA LYS A 164 1.65 1.33 -5.91
C LYS A 164 1.13 2.72 -6.25
N VAL A 165 2.02 3.65 -6.54
CA VAL A 165 1.65 4.96 -7.07
C VAL A 165 1.49 4.79 -8.58
N PRO A 166 0.38 5.23 -9.21
CA PRO A 166 0.27 5.28 -10.67
C PRO A 166 1.45 6.07 -11.25
N ASP A 167 2.04 5.60 -12.34
CA ASP A 167 3.28 6.15 -12.91
C ASP A 167 3.21 7.66 -13.27
N ASP A 168 2.01 8.25 -13.32
CA ASP A 168 1.78 9.68 -13.59
C ASP A 168 2.07 10.63 -12.40
N GLU A 169 2.15 10.16 -11.15
CA GLU A 169 2.32 11.02 -9.96
C GLU A 169 3.75 11.08 -9.40
N LEU A 170 4.68 10.29 -9.94
CA LEU A 170 6.09 10.47 -9.63
C LEU A 170 6.58 11.69 -10.42
N PRO A 171 7.19 12.72 -9.79
CA PRO A 171 7.84 13.77 -10.55
C PRO A 171 8.95 13.11 -11.36
N GLN A 172 8.66 12.84 -12.63
CA GLN A 172 9.64 12.47 -13.61
C GLN A 172 10.70 13.56 -13.53
N LYS A 173 11.92 13.20 -13.11
CA LYS A 173 13.07 14.09 -13.28
C LYS A 173 13.27 14.23 -14.79
N LYS A 174 12.52 15.15 -15.40
CA LYS A 174 12.83 15.67 -16.74
C LYS A 174 14.10 16.48 -16.54
N THR A 175 15.24 15.84 -16.78
CA THR A 175 16.48 16.57 -17.00
C THR A 175 16.22 17.54 -18.15
N ILE A 176 16.39 18.83 -17.89
CA ILE A 176 16.20 19.92 -18.86
C ILE A 176 17.12 19.77 -20.09
N PHE A 177 18.15 18.94 -20.00
CA PHE A 177 18.91 18.49 -21.16
C PHE A 177 18.62 17.01 -21.44
N GLY A 178 17.98 16.76 -22.59
CA GLY A 178 17.63 15.43 -23.08
C GLY A 178 18.83 14.64 -23.58
N TYR A 179 19.63 14.11 -22.66
CA TYR A 179 20.61 13.07 -22.99
C TYR A 179 20.31 11.79 -22.21
N LYS A 180 19.94 10.75 -22.95
CA LYS A 180 19.83 9.36 -22.50
C LYS A 180 21.24 8.86 -22.22
N LYS A 181 21.64 8.77 -20.95
CA LYS A 181 22.93 8.17 -20.57
C LYS A 181 22.86 6.67 -20.85
N LYS A 182 23.49 6.23 -21.94
CA LYS A 182 23.93 4.84 -22.10
C LYS A 182 24.90 4.53 -20.96
N THR A 183 24.63 3.48 -20.21
CA THR A 183 25.64 2.84 -19.36
C THR A 183 26.51 2.01 -20.31
N ASP A 184 27.76 2.43 -20.48
CA ASP A 184 28.80 1.60 -21.08
C ASP A 184 29.26 0.60 -20.01
N ASP A 185 28.93 -0.67 -20.21
CA ASP A 185 29.57 -1.78 -19.50
C ASP A 185 30.99 -1.91 -20.07
N SER A 186 31.98 -1.57 -19.25
CA SER A 186 33.40 -1.82 -19.51
C SER A 186 33.80 -3.04 -18.70
N ASP A 187 33.71 -4.22 -19.33
CA ASP A 187 34.36 -5.43 -18.84
C ASP A 187 35.83 -5.36 -19.26
N ASP A 188 36.65 -4.90 -18.33
CA ASP A 188 38.11 -5.02 -18.35
C ASP A 188 38.47 -6.47 -17.97
N SER A 189 39.06 -7.21 -18.91
CA SER A 189 39.69 -8.51 -18.66
C SER A 189 40.99 -8.53 -19.44
N GLY A 190 42.05 -8.05 -18.80
CA GLY A 190 43.42 -8.32 -19.21
C GLY A 190 43.81 -9.72 -18.74
N ASP A 191 44.17 -10.59 -19.68
CA ASP A 191 44.96 -11.80 -19.44
C ASP A 191 46.19 -11.75 -20.35
N ASP A 192 47.31 -12.17 -19.75
CA ASP A 192 48.70 -11.99 -20.14
C ASP A 192 49.15 -12.73 -21.41
N GLU A 193 50.12 -12.14 -22.12
CA GLU A 193 51.23 -12.84 -22.81
C GLU A 193 52.49 -11.95 -22.92
#